data_AF-A0A1X0A5M2-F1
#
_entry.id   AF-A0A1X0A5M2-F1
#
_cell.length_a   1.000
_cell.length_b   1.000
_cell.length_c   1.000
_cell.angle_alpha   90.00
_cell.angle_beta   90.00
_cell.angle_gamma   90.00
#
_symmetry.space_group_name_H-M   'P 1'
#
loop_
_entity.id
_entity.type
_entity.pdbx_description
1 polymer ?
#
loop_
_entity_poly.entity_id
_entity_poly.type
_entity_poly.pdbx_seq_one_letter_code
_entity_poly.pdbx_strand_id
1 'polypeptide(L)'
;MSFIRENRLRQLVFVLWHELGKHIDTTALERGIREEGLGWALPTDSTVADDAYLTPEELCRLLGYTESGIRNWKQRYNLHTTDDGKYRWGDVRAVLEDRGGPRRRAS
;
A
#
# COMPACT_ATOMS: atom_id res chain seq x y z
N MET A 1 -13.62 14.74 -6.27
CA MET A 1 -14.27 13.42 -6.30
C MET A 1 -14.34 12.90 -4.88
N SER A 2 -15.47 12.32 -4.45
CA SER A 2 -15.68 11.92 -3.04
C SER A 2 -14.73 10.78 -2.64
N PHE A 3 -13.68 11.11 -1.87
CA PHE A 3 -12.73 10.17 -1.28
C PHE A 3 -13.42 9.00 -0.55
N ILE A 4 -14.66 9.19 -0.11
CA ILE A 4 -15.43 8.17 0.61
C ILE A 4 -15.72 6.97 -0.30
N ARG A 5 -16.21 7.19 -1.53
CA ARG A 5 -16.57 6.09 -2.44
C ARG A 5 -15.36 5.23 -2.79
N GLU A 6 -14.25 5.88 -3.13
CA GLU A 6 -13.00 5.21 -3.50
C GLU A 6 -12.43 4.41 -2.32
N ASN A 7 -12.41 5.00 -1.12
CA ASN A 7 -11.98 4.29 0.09
C ASN A 7 -12.89 3.08 0.40
N ARG A 8 -14.21 3.20 0.23
CA ARG A 8 -15.14 2.08 0.43
C ARG A 8 -14.93 0.95 -0.58
N LEU A 9 -14.71 1.28 -1.85
CA LEU A 9 -14.40 0.28 -2.87
C LEU A 9 -13.09 -0.44 -2.55
N ARG A 10 -12.06 0.29 -2.12
CA ARG A 10 -10.79 -0.29 -1.73
C ARG A 10 -10.91 -1.21 -0.51
N GLN A 11 -11.67 -0.80 0.51
CA GLN A 11 -11.99 -1.67 1.65
C GLN A 11 -12.66 -2.97 1.20
N LEU A 12 -13.62 -2.89 0.28
CA LEU A 12 -14.29 -4.07 -0.27
C LEU A 12 -13.30 -4.99 -0.97
N VAL A 13 -12.42 -4.44 -1.82
CA VAL A 13 -11.36 -5.21 -2.49
C VAL A 13 -10.47 -5.91 -1.47
N PHE A 14 -10.05 -5.23 -0.40
CA PHE A 14 -9.19 -5.82 0.63
C PHE A 14 -9.88 -6.93 1.42
N VAL A 15 -11.17 -6.76 1.75
CA VAL A 15 -11.96 -7.81 2.41
C VAL A 15 -12.08 -9.04 1.50
N LEU A 16 -12.42 -8.84 0.22
CA LEU A 16 -12.50 -9.93 -0.75
C LEU A 16 -11.16 -10.64 -0.90
N TRP A 17 -10.06 -9.89 -0.94
CA TRP A 17 -8.71 -10.45 -1.01
C TRP A 17 -8.38 -11.32 0.20
N HIS A 18 -8.67 -10.82 1.41
CA HIS A 18 -8.41 -11.56 2.64
C HIS A 18 -9.23 -12.84 2.74
N GLU A 19 -10.50 -12.81 2.35
CA GLU A 19 -11.32 -14.03 2.30
C GLU A 19 -10.83 -15.00 1.22
N LEU A 20 -10.45 -14.51 0.03
CA LEU A 20 -9.92 -15.35 -1.05
C LEU A 20 -8.66 -16.12 -0.61
N GLY A 21 -7.73 -15.45 0.07
CA GLY A 21 -6.48 -16.05 0.57
C GLY A 21 -6.69 -17.15 1.63
N LYS A 22 -7.89 -17.26 2.23
CA LYS A 22 -8.22 -18.40 3.13
C LYS A 22 -8.57 -19.67 2.37
N HIS A 23 -8.91 -19.55 1.08
CA HIS A 23 -9.43 -20.65 0.28
C HIS A 23 -8.49 -21.09 -0.83
N ILE A 24 -7.63 -20.20 -1.32
CA ILE A 24 -6.70 -20.49 -2.42
C ILE A 24 -5.32 -19.87 -2.18
N ASP A 25 -4.30 -20.43 -2.84
CA ASP A 25 -3.02 -19.74 -3.02
C ASP A 25 -3.19 -18.58 -4.01
N THR A 26 -2.97 -17.35 -3.53
CA THR A 26 -3.14 -16.11 -4.30
C THR A 26 -1.89 -15.70 -5.06
N THR A 27 -0.76 -16.38 -4.92
CA THR A 27 0.57 -15.95 -5.42
C THR A 27 0.57 -15.64 -6.93
N ALA A 28 -0.07 -16.47 -7.75
CA ALA A 28 -0.14 -16.24 -9.19
C ALA A 28 -1.01 -15.02 -9.56
N LEU A 29 -2.11 -14.82 -8.82
CA LEU A 29 -3.01 -13.69 -9.02
C LEU A 29 -2.37 -12.37 -8.58
N GLU A 30 -1.65 -12.36 -7.46
CA GLU A 30 -0.90 -11.19 -6.98
C GLU A 30 0.10 -10.71 -8.02
N ARG A 31 0.84 -11.66 -8.60
CA ARG A 31 1.83 -11.37 -9.62
C ARG A 31 1.21 -10.71 -10.84
N GLY A 32 0.12 -11.27 -11.37
CA GLY A 32 -0.59 -10.69 -12.51
C GLY A 32 -1.10 -9.26 -12.24
N ILE A 33 -1.69 -9.04 -11.05
CA ILE A 33 -2.16 -7.71 -10.64
C ILE A 33 -1.00 -6.69 -10.57
N ARG A 34 0.17 -7.09 -10.08
CA ARG A 34 1.36 -6.22 -10.04
C ARG A 34 1.93 -5.96 -11.43
N GLU A 35 2.00 -6.97 -12.28
CA GLU A 35 2.46 -6.84 -13.68
C GLU A 35 1.58 -5.87 -14.48
N GLU A 36 0.28 -5.80 -14.16
CA GLU A 36 -0.66 -4.83 -14.73
C GLU A 36 -0.59 -3.43 -14.09
N GLY A 37 0.29 -3.21 -13.11
CA GLY A 37 0.41 -1.93 -12.39
C GLY A 37 -0.78 -1.63 -11.46
N LEU A 38 -1.50 -2.67 -11.02
CA LEU A 38 -2.66 -2.57 -10.15
C LEU A 38 -2.35 -2.93 -8.69
N GLY A 39 -1.08 -2.85 -8.27
CA GLY A 39 -0.64 -3.16 -6.90
C GLY A 39 -1.38 -2.39 -5.80
N TRP A 40 -2.01 -1.26 -6.13
CA TRP A 40 -2.84 -0.46 -5.25
C TRP A 40 -4.09 -1.23 -4.75
N ALA A 41 -4.52 -2.26 -5.48
CA ALA A 41 -5.65 -3.13 -5.14
C ALA A 41 -5.28 -4.25 -4.16
N LEU A 42 -3.99 -4.47 -3.89
CA LEU A 42 -3.53 -5.50 -2.97
C LEU A 42 -3.44 -4.94 -1.54
N PRO A 43 -3.80 -5.74 -0.50
CA PRO A 43 -3.84 -5.26 0.87
C PRO A 43 -2.48 -4.83 1.42
N THR A 44 -1.39 -5.54 1.05
CA THR A 44 0.02 -5.14 1.21
C THR A 44 0.94 -6.24 0.67
N ASP A 45 2.20 -5.90 0.37
CA ASP A 45 3.23 -6.90 0.07
C ASP A 45 3.90 -7.40 1.36
N SER A 46 3.65 -8.66 1.73
CA SER A 46 4.27 -9.29 2.90
C SER A 46 5.69 -9.81 2.64
N THR A 47 6.16 -9.78 1.38
CA THR A 47 7.51 -10.24 1.01
C THR A 47 8.58 -9.18 1.26
N VAL A 48 8.18 -7.91 1.44
CA VAL A 48 9.07 -6.81 1.77
C VAL A 48 9.19 -6.68 3.28
N ALA A 49 10.42 -6.73 3.79
CA ALA A 49 10.69 -6.54 5.22
C ALA A 49 10.34 -5.11 5.68
N ASP A 50 9.78 -4.96 6.89
CA ASP A 50 9.32 -3.66 7.41
C ASP A 50 10.46 -2.63 7.57
N ASP A 51 11.72 -3.07 7.69
CA ASP A 51 12.91 -2.22 7.77
C ASP A 51 13.56 -1.95 6.41
N ALA A 52 13.01 -2.48 5.32
CA ALA A 52 13.47 -2.17 3.97
C ALA A 52 13.22 -0.70 3.62
N TYR A 53 14.19 -0.08 2.95
CA TYR A 53 14.09 1.28 2.45
C TYR A 53 13.93 1.27 0.94
N LEU A 54 12.82 1.81 0.46
CA LEU A 54 12.44 1.80 -0.95
C LEU A 54 12.45 3.22 -1.52
N THR A 55 12.98 3.35 -2.73
CA THR A 55 12.90 4.56 -3.53
C THR A 55 11.46 4.82 -3.99
N PRO A 56 11.12 6.08 -4.36
CA PRO A 56 9.83 6.38 -4.96
C PRO A 56 9.53 5.49 -6.18
N GLU A 57 10.52 5.18 -7.00
CA GLU A 57 10.36 4.36 -8.20
C GLU A 57 10.01 2.91 -7.85
N GLU A 58 10.70 2.30 -6.90
CA GLU A 58 10.40 0.95 -6.41
C GLU A 58 8.97 0.88 -5.84
N LEU A 59 8.57 1.89 -5.05
CA LEU A 59 7.20 1.99 -4.55
C LEU A 59 6.17 2.14 -5.67
N CYS A 60 6.48 2.87 -6.75
CA CYS A 60 5.58 2.97 -7.90
C CYS A 60 5.39 1.63 -8.58
N ARG A 61 6.48 0.88 -8.82
CA ARG A 61 6.39 -0.46 -9.41
C ARG A 61 5.63 -1.43 -8.52
N LEU A 62 5.88 -1.39 -7.20
CA LEU A 62 5.20 -2.25 -6.22
C LEU A 62 3.70 -1.94 -6.12
N LEU A 63 3.35 -0.66 -6.04
CA LEU A 63 2.02 -0.22 -5.62
C LEU A 63 1.17 0.34 -6.75
N GLY A 64 1.70 0.51 -7.97
CA GLY A 64 0.95 1.04 -9.10
C GLY A 64 0.57 2.52 -8.98
N TYR A 65 1.29 3.30 -8.16
CA TYR A 65 1.12 4.75 -8.07
C TYR A 65 2.07 5.51 -9.00
N THR A 66 1.78 6.79 -9.22
CA THR A 66 2.73 7.69 -9.88
C THR A 66 3.80 8.18 -8.91
N GLU A 67 4.98 8.48 -9.44
CA GLU A 67 6.11 8.93 -8.65
C GLU A 67 5.83 10.27 -7.95
N SER A 68 5.16 11.19 -8.64
CA SER A 68 4.69 12.45 -8.06
C SER A 68 3.72 12.22 -6.90
N GLY A 69 2.86 11.20 -7.01
CA GLY A 69 1.96 10.77 -5.95
C GLY A 69 2.72 10.28 -4.72
N ILE A 70 3.70 9.39 -4.91
CA ILE A 70 4.55 8.86 -3.84
C ILE A 70 5.37 9.98 -3.17
N ARG A 71 6.02 10.85 -3.94
CA ARG A 71 6.83 11.95 -3.40
C ARG A 71 6.01 12.89 -2.49
N ASN A 72 4.72 13.07 -2.78
CA ASN A 72 3.81 13.87 -1.95
C ASN A 72 3.46 13.17 -0.60
N TRP A 73 3.69 11.86 -0.46
CA TRP A 73 3.30 11.13 0.76
C TRP A 73 4.03 11.60 2.02
N LYS A 74 5.25 12.12 1.89
CA LYS A 74 5.98 12.75 2.99
C LYS A 74 5.15 13.84 3.67
N GLN A 75 4.58 14.74 2.87
CA GLN A 75 3.75 15.83 3.38
C GLN A 75 2.35 15.35 3.75
N ARG A 76 1.74 14.51 2.91
CA ARG A 76 0.35 14.09 3.07
C ARG A 76 0.11 13.15 4.26
N TYR A 77 1.08 12.30 4.58
CA TYR A 77 0.96 11.27 5.63
C TYR A 77 2.02 11.39 6.72
N ASN A 78 2.79 12.48 6.73
CA ASN A 78 3.88 12.72 7.68
C ASN A 78 4.91 11.58 7.74
N LEU A 79 5.20 10.99 6.57
CA LEU A 79 6.20 9.92 6.44
C LEU A 79 7.62 10.50 6.49
N HIS A 80 8.50 9.81 7.19
CA HIS A 80 9.92 10.16 7.22
C HIS A 80 10.60 9.55 6.00
N THR A 81 11.57 10.28 5.46
CA THR A 81 12.43 9.81 4.38
C THR A 81 13.88 9.93 4.82
N THR A 82 14.73 9.03 4.34
CA THR A 82 16.19 9.19 4.43
C THR A 82 16.67 10.41 3.63
N ASP A 83 17.94 10.77 3.79
CA ASP A 83 18.56 11.89 3.07
C ASP A 83 18.57 11.69 1.55
N ASP A 84 18.62 10.43 1.09
CA ASP A 84 18.49 10.04 -0.32
C ASP A 84 17.03 9.84 -0.77
N GLY A 85 16.04 10.21 0.07
CA GLY A 85 14.64 10.25 -0.30
C GLY A 85 13.93 8.89 -0.32
N LYS A 86 14.49 7.85 0.32
CA LYS A 86 13.85 6.55 0.46
C LYS A 86 12.86 6.54 1.61
N TYR A 87 11.81 5.74 1.46
CA TYR A 87 10.79 5.50 2.46
C TYR A 87 11.01 4.15 3.12
N ARG A 88 10.84 4.09 4.43
CA ARG A 88 10.79 2.82 5.16
C ARG A 88 9.48 2.10 4.86
N TRP A 89 9.56 0.82 4.48
CA TRP A 89 8.39 0.03 4.09
C TRP A 89 7.36 -0.09 5.21
N GLY A 90 7.79 -0.33 6.46
CA GLY A 90 6.88 -0.44 7.60
C GLY A 90 6.00 0.82 7.80
N ASP A 91 6.55 2.01 7.57
CA ASP A 91 5.79 3.26 7.71
C ASP A 91 4.81 3.44 6.54
N VAL A 92 5.23 3.08 5.31
CA VAL A 92 4.37 3.07 4.13
C VAL A 92 3.20 2.08 4.31
N ARG A 93 3.50 0.88 4.78
CA ARG A 93 2.52 -0.17 5.07
C ARG A 93 1.50 0.30 6.10
N ALA A 94 1.95 0.91 7.20
CA ALA A 94 1.04 1.47 8.21
C ALA A 94 0.07 2.50 7.61
N VAL A 95 0.54 3.36 6.70
CA VAL A 95 -0.31 4.32 5.98
C VAL A 95 -1.31 3.62 5.04
N LEU A 96 -0.91 2.56 4.35
CA LEU A 96 -1.81 1.80 3.47
C LEU A 96 -2.89 1.06 4.26
N GLU A 97 -2.54 0.51 5.42
CA GLU A 97 -3.46 -0.17 6.33
C GLU A 97 -4.42 0.81 7.04
N ASP A 98 -3.94 2.00 7.47
CA ASP A 98 -4.75 3.01 8.17
C ASP A 98 -5.74 3.75 7.23
N ARG A 99 -5.45 3.81 5.93
CA ARG A 99 -6.42 4.31 4.91
C ARG A 99 -7.71 3.47 4.83
N GLY A 100 -7.78 2.35 5.55
CA GLY A 100 -8.97 1.52 5.76
C GLY A 100 -9.88 1.90 6.93
N GLY A 101 -9.58 2.93 7.74
CA GLY A 101 -10.44 3.38 8.86
C GLY A 101 -9.80 3.20 10.24
N PRO A 102 -10.29 3.94 11.26
CA PRO A 102 -9.47 4.47 12.34
C PRO A 102 -8.99 3.38 13.30
N ARG A 103 -7.68 3.10 13.30
CA ARG A 103 -7.07 2.59 14.54
C ARG A 103 -6.75 3.78 15.43
N ARG A 104 -7.68 4.04 16.35
CA ARG A 104 -7.42 4.75 17.60
C ARG A 104 -6.02 4.39 18.10
N ARG A 105 -5.20 5.41 18.34
CA ARG A 105 -4.20 5.36 19.40
C ARG A 105 -4.92 4.86 20.66
N ALA A 106 -4.63 3.64 21.05
CA ALA A 106 -4.95 3.16 22.38
C ALA A 106 -3.64 3.25 23.18
N SER A 107 -3.65 4.23 24.07
CA SER A 107 -2.82 4.38 25.28
C SER A 107 -1.32 4.51 25.11
#